data_AF-B7PPP0-F1
#
_entry.id   AF-B7PPP0-F1
#
_cell.length_a   1.000
_cell.length_b   1.000
_cell.length_c   1.000
_cell.angle_alpha   90.00
_cell.angle_beta   90.00
_cell.angle_gamma   90.00
#
_symmetry.space_group_name_H-M   'P 1'
#
loop_
_entity.id
_entity.type
_entity.pdbx_description
1 polymer ?
#
loop_
_entity_poly.entity_id
_entity_poly.type
_entity_poly.pdbx_seq_one_letter_code
_entity_poly.pdbx_strand_id
1 'polypeptide(L)'
;MGGFTRKVEVECRSVEEAQLAARSGCDIIMLDNFQPKDLPTAVHKLKTEFPGVLLEVSGGITPENVTEFALAGVDVISSSSLVQGYATVDFSLKVQAPKKPDDC
;
A
#
# COMPACT_ATOMS: atom_id res chain seq x y z
N MET A 1 7.52 -17.03 20.62
CA MET A 1 7.80 -15.74 21.29
C MET A 1 8.53 -14.82 20.32
N GLY A 2 7.84 -13.83 19.75
CA GLY A 2 8.45 -12.78 18.91
C GLY A 2 7.80 -11.41 19.17
N GLY A 3 7.24 -11.23 20.38
CA GLY A 3 6.01 -10.46 20.59
C GLY A 3 6.14 -8.95 20.82
N PHE A 4 7.34 -8.37 20.87
CA PHE A 4 7.51 -6.91 21.08
C PHE A 4 8.22 -6.21 19.93
N THR A 5 8.97 -6.95 19.10
CA THR A 5 9.78 -6.40 18.00
C THR A 5 9.09 -6.51 16.65
N ARG A 6 7.90 -7.10 16.60
CA ARG A 6 7.12 -7.30 15.37
C ARG A 6 5.79 -6.61 15.53
N LYS A 7 5.36 -5.95 14.45
CA LYS A 7 4.01 -5.41 14.35
C LYS A 7 3.02 -6.51 13.97
N VAL A 8 1.79 -6.37 14.45
CA VAL A 8 0.64 -7.20 14.07
C VAL A 8 -0.29 -6.38 13.21
N GLU A 9 -0.55 -6.89 12.01
CA GLU A 9 -1.50 -6.34 11.07
C GLU A 9 -2.74 -7.24 10.99
N VAL A 10 -3.92 -6.62 10.91
CA VAL A 10 -5.19 -7.34 10.77
C VAL A 10 -5.98 -6.80 9.58
N GLU A 11 -6.31 -7.68 8.66
CA GLU A 11 -7.22 -7.40 7.54
C GLU A 11 -8.66 -7.34 8.03
N CYS A 12 -9.38 -6.28 7.65
CA CYS A 12 -10.75 -6.02 8.05
C CYS A 12 -11.58 -5.61 6.82
N ARG A 13 -12.80 -6.13 6.73
CA ARG A 13 -13.76 -5.84 5.64
C ARG A 13 -14.88 -4.91 6.08
N SER A 14 -14.92 -4.54 7.35
CA SER A 14 -15.90 -3.62 7.92
C SER A 14 -15.28 -2.75 9.00
N VAL A 15 -15.93 -1.62 9.29
CA VAL A 15 -15.49 -0.69 10.35
C VAL A 15 -15.63 -1.36 11.72
N GLU A 16 -16.62 -2.21 11.90
CA GLU A 16 -16.86 -2.96 13.14
C GLU A 16 -15.71 -3.94 13.42
N GLU A 17 -15.26 -4.68 12.41
CA GLU A 17 -14.08 -5.55 12.49
C GLU A 17 -12.82 -4.75 12.79
N ALA A 18 -12.61 -3.62 12.11
CA ALA A 18 -11.48 -2.73 12.35
C ALA A 18 -11.46 -2.23 13.80
N GLN A 19 -12.61 -1.83 14.35
CA GLN A 19 -12.69 -1.41 15.75
C GLN A 19 -12.43 -2.58 16.73
N LEU A 20 -12.85 -3.81 16.39
CA LEU A 20 -12.55 -4.99 17.19
C LEU A 20 -11.05 -5.31 17.18
N ALA A 21 -10.42 -5.23 16.01
CA ALA A 21 -8.98 -5.43 15.85
C ALA A 21 -8.20 -4.36 16.64
N ALA A 22 -8.58 -3.09 16.53
CA ALA A 22 -7.97 -1.99 17.28
C ALA A 22 -8.05 -2.22 18.79
N ARG A 23 -9.23 -2.60 19.30
CA ARG A 23 -9.45 -2.93 20.72
C ARG A 23 -8.63 -4.13 21.20
N SER A 24 -8.27 -5.02 20.28
CA SER A 24 -7.44 -6.20 20.57
C SER A 24 -5.94 -5.87 20.61
N GLY A 25 -5.55 -4.63 20.28
CA GLY A 25 -4.16 -4.16 20.37
C GLY A 25 -3.33 -4.44 19.11
N CYS A 26 -3.94 -4.47 17.92
CA CYS A 26 -3.18 -4.54 16.67
C CYS A 26 -2.42 -3.22 16.40
N ASP A 27 -1.28 -3.31 15.73
CA ASP A 27 -0.48 -2.14 15.35
C ASP A 27 -0.98 -1.50 14.05
N ILE A 28 -1.49 -2.32 13.13
CA ILE A 28 -1.90 -1.93 11.78
C ILE A 28 -3.26 -2.58 11.48
N ILE A 29 -4.16 -1.80 10.88
CA ILE A 29 -5.42 -2.29 10.33
C ILE A 29 -5.39 -2.08 8.83
N MET A 30 -5.57 -3.17 8.07
CA MET A 30 -5.75 -3.11 6.63
C MET A 30 -7.23 -3.15 6.30
N LEU A 31 -7.72 -2.08 5.67
CA LEU A 31 -9.07 -1.96 5.14
C LEU A 31 -9.11 -2.58 3.75
N ASP A 32 -9.61 -3.82 3.65
CA ASP A 32 -9.65 -4.57 2.38
C ASP A 32 -10.89 -4.21 1.54
N ASN A 33 -10.66 -3.85 0.28
CA ASN A 33 -11.68 -3.56 -0.74
C ASN A 33 -12.71 -2.47 -0.34
N PHE A 34 -12.30 -1.51 0.49
CA PHE A 34 -13.14 -0.37 0.82
C PHE A 34 -13.31 0.57 -0.38
N GLN A 35 -14.49 1.18 -0.51
CA GLN A 35 -14.75 2.18 -1.54
C GLN A 35 -14.16 3.55 -1.13
N PRO A 36 -13.54 4.31 -2.05
CA PRO A 36 -12.94 5.62 -1.76
C PRO A 36 -13.87 6.60 -1.04
N LYS A 37 -15.17 6.56 -1.35
CA LYS A 37 -16.19 7.42 -0.73
C LYS A 37 -16.44 7.15 0.76
N ASP A 38 -16.26 5.91 1.20
CA ASP A 38 -16.59 5.45 2.56
C ASP A 38 -15.37 5.53 3.49
N LEU A 39 -14.17 5.49 2.89
CA LEU A 39 -12.88 5.55 3.57
C LEU A 39 -12.68 6.78 4.48
N PRO A 40 -12.98 8.03 4.06
CA PRO A 40 -12.77 9.20 4.92
C PRO A 40 -13.52 9.10 6.25
N THR A 41 -14.76 8.60 6.22
CA THR A 41 -15.59 8.41 7.41
C THR A 41 -15.02 7.31 8.30
N ALA A 42 -14.61 6.18 7.71
CA ALA A 42 -14.01 5.06 8.44
C ALA A 42 -12.67 5.47 9.09
N VAL A 43 -11.79 6.11 8.32
CA VAL A 43 -10.49 6.62 8.78
C VAL A 43 -10.67 7.62 9.91
N HIS A 44 -11.57 8.60 9.77
CA HIS A 44 -11.82 9.59 10.80
C HIS A 44 -12.27 8.95 12.11
N LYS A 45 -13.21 7.99 12.04
CA LYS A 45 -13.70 7.26 13.22
C LYS A 45 -12.57 6.46 13.89
N LEU A 46 -11.82 5.69 13.11
CA LEU A 46 -10.73 4.83 13.63
C LEU A 46 -9.59 5.65 14.21
N LYS A 47 -9.15 6.73 13.56
CA LYS A 47 -8.09 7.61 14.07
C LYS A 47 -8.51 8.39 15.32
N THR A 48 -9.79 8.75 15.43
CA THR A 48 -10.32 9.44 16.62
C THR A 48 -10.37 8.52 17.83
N GLU A 49 -10.80 7.26 17.64
CA GLU A 49 -10.87 6.27 18.73
C GLU A 49 -9.50 5.66 19.05
N PHE A 50 -8.65 5.45 18.03
CA PHE A 50 -7.39 4.72 18.12
C PHE A 50 -6.25 5.46 17.39
N PRO A 51 -5.76 6.60 17.91
CA PRO A 51 -4.78 7.44 17.22
C PRO A 51 -3.42 6.77 16.99
N GLY A 52 -3.08 5.73 17.77
CA GLY A 52 -1.83 5.01 17.66
C GLY A 52 -1.80 3.91 16.59
N VAL A 53 -2.95 3.57 16.01
CA VAL A 53 -3.05 2.50 15.00
C VAL A 53 -2.75 3.07 13.61
N LEU A 54 -1.95 2.34 12.83
CA LEU A 54 -1.72 2.64 11.43
C LEU A 54 -2.85 2.06 10.58
N LEU A 55 -3.33 2.86 9.63
CA LEU A 55 -4.38 2.45 8.70
C LEU A 55 -3.77 2.23 7.33
N GLU A 56 -3.96 1.02 6.83
CA GLU A 56 -3.62 0.61 5.47
C GLU A 56 -4.91 0.41 4.67
N VAL A 57 -4.86 0.68 3.37
CA VAL A 57 -5.92 0.30 2.44
C VAL A 57 -5.36 -0.55 1.32
N SER A 58 -6.13 -1.59 0.95
CA SER A 58 -5.78 -2.52 -0.12
C SER A 58 -7.00 -2.93 -0.94
N GLY A 59 -6.74 -3.53 -2.10
CA GLY A 59 -7.76 -4.08 -3.00
C GLY A 59 -8.23 -3.10 -4.08
N GLY A 60 -8.09 -3.52 -5.35
CA GLY A 60 -8.60 -2.76 -6.51
C GLY A 60 -7.91 -1.41 -6.79
N ILE A 61 -6.76 -1.15 -6.15
CA ILE A 61 -6.03 0.11 -6.28
C ILE A 61 -5.14 0.07 -7.52
N THR A 62 -5.26 1.07 -8.38
CA THR A 62 -4.48 1.27 -9.61
C THR A 62 -3.84 2.65 -9.63
N PRO A 63 -2.84 2.91 -10.50
CA PRO A 63 -2.23 4.24 -10.62
C PRO A 63 -3.24 5.36 -10.93
N GLU A 64 -4.36 5.04 -11.57
CA GLU A 64 -5.39 6.00 -11.94
C GLU A 64 -6.27 6.41 -10.75
N ASN A 65 -6.57 5.47 -9.84
CA ASN A 65 -7.47 5.72 -8.71
C ASN A 65 -6.75 5.97 -7.37
N VAL A 66 -5.43 5.75 -7.29
CA VAL A 66 -4.65 5.83 -6.04
C VAL A 66 -4.79 7.19 -5.32
N THR A 67 -4.98 8.28 -6.07
CA THR A 67 -5.15 9.62 -5.51
C THR A 67 -6.41 9.71 -4.64
N GLU A 68 -7.49 9.02 -5.02
CA GLU A 68 -8.74 9.03 -4.27
C GLU A 68 -8.58 8.36 -2.90
N PHE A 69 -7.81 7.27 -2.85
CA PHE A 69 -7.47 6.56 -1.61
C PHE A 69 -6.51 7.38 -0.73
N ALA A 70 -5.51 8.03 -1.33
CA ALA A 70 -4.53 8.84 -0.60
C ALA A 70 -5.16 10.05 0.11
N LEU A 71 -6.17 10.66 -0.50
CA LEU A 71 -6.90 11.80 0.07
C LEU A 71 -7.79 11.41 1.27
N ALA A 72 -8.04 10.12 1.49
CA ALA A 72 -8.85 9.66 2.61
C ALA A 72 -8.13 9.71 3.97
N GLY A 73 -6.81 9.98 3.99
CA GLY A 73 -6.02 10.10 5.22
C GLY A 73 -5.52 8.77 5.79
N VAL A 74 -5.39 7.75 4.95
CA VAL A 74 -4.71 6.49 5.28
C VAL A 74 -3.19 6.71 5.38
N ASP A 75 -2.52 5.90 6.20
CA ASP A 75 -1.05 6.00 6.38
C ASP A 75 -0.29 5.20 5.32
N VAL A 76 -0.88 4.08 4.86
CA VAL A 76 -0.27 3.14 3.92
C VAL A 76 -1.28 2.77 2.83
N ILE A 77 -0.79 2.64 1.60
CA ILE A 77 -1.55 2.12 0.47
C ILE A 77 -0.77 0.93 -0.09
N SER A 78 -1.39 -0.24 -0.14
CA SER A 78 -0.84 -1.40 -0.82
C SER A 78 -1.57 -1.67 -2.13
N SER A 79 -0.80 -1.94 -3.18
CA SER A 79 -1.34 -2.25 -4.50
C SER A 79 -0.53 -3.32 -5.19
N SER A 80 -1.21 -4.36 -5.67
CA SER A 80 -0.61 -5.42 -6.50
C SER A 80 -0.21 -4.93 -7.88
N SER A 81 -0.79 -3.81 -8.37
CA SER A 81 -0.49 -3.25 -9.70
C SER A 81 0.98 -2.89 -9.89
N LEU A 82 1.73 -2.67 -8.80
CA LEU A 82 3.15 -2.37 -8.82
C LEU A 82 4.01 -3.58 -9.23
N VAL A 83 3.53 -4.80 -8.96
CA VAL A 83 4.30 -6.04 -9.12
C VAL A 83 3.60 -7.08 -10.01
N GLN A 84 2.33 -6.87 -10.35
CA GLN A 84 1.54 -7.72 -11.23
C GLN A 84 0.97 -6.90 -12.39
N GLY A 85 1.02 -7.46 -13.60
CA GLY A 85 0.42 -6.84 -14.77
C GLY A 85 1.11 -5.58 -15.29
N TYR A 86 2.36 -5.33 -14.92
CA TYR A 86 3.14 -4.17 -15.36
C TYR A 86 3.83 -4.40 -16.72
N ALA A 87 4.09 -3.31 -17.44
CA ALA A 87 4.85 -3.36 -18.69
C ALA A 87 6.35 -3.50 -18.42
N THR A 88 7.03 -4.34 -19.18
CA THR A 88 8.49 -4.46 -19.11
C THR A 88 9.17 -3.27 -19.77
N VAL A 89 10.27 -2.81 -19.17
CA VAL A 89 11.13 -1.79 -19.80
C VAL A 89 11.96 -2.48 -20.88
N ASP A 90 11.88 -1.95 -22.11
CA ASP A 90 12.66 -2.46 -23.23
C ASP A 90 14.10 -1.92 -23.17
N PHE A 91 15.06 -2.83 -23.06
CA PHE A 91 16.48 -2.50 -23.00
C PHE A 91 17.19 -3.04 -24.25
N SER A 92 18.00 -2.19 -24.89
CA SER A 92 18.89 -2.60 -25.99
C SER A 92 20.35 -2.28 -25.67
N LEU A 93 21.24 -3.21 -25.97
CA LEU A 93 22.69 -3.04 -25.83
C LEU A 93 23.30 -2.84 -27.22
N LYS A 94 23.93 -1.68 -27.44
CA LYS A 94 24.73 -1.43 -28.65
C LYS A 94 26.22 -1.52 -28.29
N VAL A 95 26.86 -2.59 -28.77
CA VAL A 95 28.30 -2.78 -28.60
C VAL A 95 29.03 -2.04 -29.71
N GLN A 96 29.92 -1.11 -29.36
CA GLN A 96 30.85 -0.50 -30.31
C GLN A 96 32.11 -1.37 -30.37
N ALA A 97 32.52 -1.76 -31.58
CA ALA A 97 33.80 -2.43 -31.76
C ALA A 97 34.93 -1.47 -31.35
N PRO A 98 36.00 -1.95 -30.69
CA PRO A 98 37.17 -1.13 -30.43
C PRO A 98 37.73 -0.59 -31.76
N LYS A 99 38.04 0.70 -31.82
CA LYS A 99 38.75 1.28 -32.98
C LYS A 99 40.04 0.50 -33.21
N LYS A 100 40.28 0.05 -34.44
CA LYS A 100 41.58 -0.51 -34.82
C LYS A 100 42.65 0.59 -34.67
N PRO A 101 43.91 0.23 -34.34
CA PRO A 101 44.98 1.21 -34.17
C PRO A 101 45.34 2.04 -35.42
N ASP A 102 44.77 1.72 -36.59
CA ASP A 102 45.20 2.26 -37.89
C ASP A 102 44.18 3.20 -38.57
N ASP A 103 43.11 3.63 -37.88
CA ASP A 103 42.24 4.72 -38.34
C ASP A 103 42.84 6.08 -37.88
N CYS A 104 43.88 6.52 -38.57
CA CYS A 104 44.44 7.87 -38.57
C CYS A 104 44.46 8.44 -39.99
#